data_AF-A0A1Q3DZY6-F1
#
_entry.id   AF-A0A1Q3DZY6-F1
#
_cell.length_a   1.000
_cell.length_b   1.000
_cell.length_c   1.000
_cell.angle_alpha   90.00
_cell.angle_beta   90.00
_cell.angle_gamma   90.00
#
_symmetry.space_group_name_H-M   'P 1'
#
loop_
_entity.id
_entity.type
_entity.pdbx_description
1 polymer ?
#
loop_
_entity_poly.entity_id
_entity_poly.type
_entity_poly.pdbx_seq_one_letter_code
_entity_poly.pdbx_strand_id
1 'polypeptide(L)'
;MSNDEVMDIDSIPSSSKGKGKASSNEFPPHELNENLPWVEKYRPVTLDDVVSHKDITSTIEKFIEKNRLPHLLFYGPPGTGKTSTILAVARRIYGEEYRKQILELNASDDRGIDVVREQIKQFAETLHQECPILYYLFSPLPSSEVEKRINLVIETEKVKVTDDGKKALMKLSKGDMRRALNVLQACHAAYDITSETEIYNCTGSPHPSDIETIVKSMLSDEFTTAHQLISTMKTERGLALQDLLVGVYEYIETIEIKPHARIYLLDHLATTEYRLSTGGSEKIQMSALLGAFKNAVELTSR
;
A
#
# COMPACT_ATOMS: atom_id res chain seq x y z
N MET A 1 -76.14 24.12 -12.92
CA MET A 1 -75.10 23.69 -11.94
C MET A 1 -74.03 23.04 -12.77
N SER A 2 -73.09 23.85 -13.20
CA SER A 2 -72.19 23.57 -14.32
C SER A 2 -70.76 23.51 -13.79
N ASN A 3 -70.04 22.52 -14.28
CA ASN A 3 -68.64 22.18 -14.03
C ASN A 3 -67.68 23.37 -14.10
N ASP A 4 -66.71 23.38 -13.18
CA ASP A 4 -65.34 23.81 -13.43
C ASP A 4 -64.42 22.94 -12.56
N GLU A 5 -63.79 21.93 -13.19
CA GLU A 5 -62.67 21.19 -12.63
C GLU A 5 -61.39 21.99 -12.91
N VAL A 6 -60.74 22.49 -11.86
CA VAL A 6 -59.36 23.01 -11.93
C VAL A 6 -58.43 21.90 -11.44
N MET A 7 -57.52 21.46 -12.30
CA MET A 7 -56.45 20.51 -11.98
C MET A 7 -55.34 21.22 -11.18
N ASP A 8 -55.21 20.89 -9.90
CA ASP A 8 -54.03 21.21 -9.11
C ASP A 8 -52.94 20.15 -9.34
N ILE A 9 -51.84 20.59 -9.97
CA ILE A 9 -50.56 19.88 -10.02
C ILE A 9 -49.81 20.29 -8.75
N ASP A 10 -49.66 19.37 -7.79
CA ASP A 10 -48.76 19.60 -6.66
C ASP A 10 -47.91 18.38 -6.29
N SER A 11 -46.60 18.62 -6.38
CA SER A 11 -45.51 18.14 -5.54
C SER A 11 -45.06 16.67 -5.59
N ILE A 12 -43.89 16.49 -6.21
CA ILE A 12 -43.00 15.31 -6.16
C ILE A 12 -42.53 15.07 -4.71
N PRO A 13 -42.58 13.84 -4.16
CA PRO A 13 -42.07 13.58 -2.82
C PRO A 13 -40.53 13.59 -2.83
N SER A 14 -39.95 14.54 -2.10
CA SER A 14 -38.50 14.61 -1.86
C SER A 14 -38.05 13.44 -0.98
N SER A 15 -37.12 12.64 -1.50
CA SER A 15 -36.46 11.56 -0.76
C SER A 15 -35.51 12.15 0.27
N SER A 16 -35.85 12.00 1.55
CA SER A 16 -35.01 12.32 2.69
C SER A 16 -33.83 11.35 2.77
N LYS A 17 -32.72 11.70 2.11
CA LYS A 17 -31.41 11.07 2.37
C LYS A 17 -31.00 11.32 3.82
N GLY A 18 -30.91 10.24 4.59
CA GLY A 18 -30.48 10.23 5.98
C GLY A 18 -29.11 10.88 6.17
N LYS A 19 -29.08 12.01 6.88
CA LYS A 19 -27.86 12.56 7.47
C LYS A 19 -27.56 11.76 8.74
N GLY A 20 -26.71 10.75 8.62
CA GLY A 20 -26.06 10.13 9.76
C GLY A 20 -25.11 11.14 10.40
N LYS A 21 -25.58 11.82 11.44
CA LYS A 21 -24.76 12.64 12.33
C LYS A 21 -23.84 11.67 13.06
N ALA A 22 -22.52 11.76 12.86
CA ALA A 22 -21.55 10.99 13.64
C ALA A 22 -21.71 11.41 15.11
N SER A 23 -22.35 10.54 15.90
CA SER A 23 -22.38 10.68 17.35
C SER A 23 -20.96 10.56 17.86
N SER A 24 -20.52 11.56 18.62
CA SER A 24 -19.31 11.55 19.40
C SER A 24 -19.40 10.44 20.45
N ASN A 25 -18.97 9.23 20.08
CA ASN A 25 -18.74 8.19 21.08
C ASN A 25 -17.37 8.45 21.70
N GLU A 26 -17.41 9.01 22.91
CA GLU A 26 -16.32 8.99 23.87
C GLU A 26 -15.93 7.52 24.10
N PHE A 27 -14.72 7.14 23.68
CA PHE A 27 -14.14 5.84 24.03
C PHE A 27 -13.32 6.01 25.32
N PRO A 28 -13.61 5.24 26.39
CA PRO A 28 -12.82 5.27 27.61
C PRO A 28 -11.38 4.73 27.36
N PRO A 29 -10.36 5.14 28.15
CA PRO A 29 -8.95 4.98 27.76
C PRO A 29 -8.35 3.57 27.90
N HIS A 30 -9.11 2.52 28.20
CA HIS A 30 -8.51 1.24 28.60
C HIS A 30 -9.20 -0.06 28.16
N GLU A 31 -10.10 -0.03 27.18
CA GLU A 31 -10.42 -1.26 26.45
C GLU A 31 -9.36 -1.48 25.37
N LEU A 32 -8.51 -2.48 25.56
CA LEU A 32 -7.72 -3.05 24.48
C LEU A 32 -8.71 -3.50 23.41
N ASN A 33 -8.89 -2.66 22.38
CA ASN A 33 -9.74 -2.97 21.25
C ASN A 33 -9.15 -4.20 20.52
N GLU A 34 -9.58 -5.39 20.92
CA GLU A 34 -9.19 -6.66 20.30
C GLU A 34 -9.56 -6.69 18.80
N ASN A 35 -10.51 -5.85 18.38
CA ASN A 35 -11.00 -5.75 17.01
C ASN A 35 -10.31 -4.70 16.13
N LEU A 36 -9.29 -3.97 16.62
CA LEU A 36 -8.56 -3.04 15.76
C LEU A 36 -7.68 -3.80 14.75
N PRO A 37 -7.61 -3.36 13.48
CA PRO A 37 -6.61 -3.84 12.54
C PRO A 37 -5.20 -3.74 13.14
N TRP A 38 -4.36 -4.73 12.89
CA TRP A 38 -3.02 -4.80 13.49
C TRP A 38 -2.15 -3.59 13.14
N VAL A 39 -2.39 -2.97 11.99
CA VAL A 39 -1.76 -1.71 11.59
C VAL A 39 -2.00 -0.59 12.61
N GLU A 40 -3.20 -0.50 13.19
CA GLU A 40 -3.53 0.50 14.21
C GLU A 40 -3.17 0.01 15.61
N LYS A 41 -3.46 -1.26 15.91
CA LYS A 41 -3.16 -1.88 17.22
C LYS A 41 -1.68 -1.79 17.57
N TYR A 42 -0.81 -2.02 16.58
CA TYR A 42 0.64 -1.96 16.72
C TYR A 42 1.24 -0.67 16.15
N ARG A 43 0.46 0.41 15.98
CA ARG A 43 1.01 1.71 15.60
C ARG A 43 1.89 2.26 16.73
N PRO A 44 3.13 2.72 16.46
CA PRO A 44 4.00 3.33 17.46
C PRO A 44 3.29 4.43 18.25
N VAL A 45 3.40 4.41 19.59
CA VAL A 45 2.74 5.38 20.45
C VAL A 45 3.65 6.54 20.80
N THR A 46 4.90 6.20 21.13
CA THR A 46 5.95 7.16 21.48
C THR A 46 6.96 7.32 20.34
N LEU A 47 7.80 8.36 20.43
CA LEU A 47 8.89 8.56 19.47
C LEU A 47 9.97 7.47 19.58
N ASP A 48 10.15 6.90 20.76
CA ASP A 48 11.07 5.79 21.01
C ASP A 48 10.60 4.48 20.33
N ASP A 49 9.28 4.31 20.18
CA ASP A 49 8.68 3.16 19.50
C ASP A 49 8.77 3.25 17.98
N VAL A 50 9.11 4.42 17.43
CA VAL A 50 9.24 4.60 15.97
C VAL A 50 10.53 3.91 15.53
N VAL A 51 10.34 2.74 14.95
CA VAL A 51 11.42 1.95 14.41
C VAL A 51 11.99 2.63 13.16
N SER A 52 13.29 2.91 13.18
CA SER A 52 14.05 3.66 12.15
C SER A 52 13.94 5.19 12.23
N HIS A 53 14.93 5.86 11.62
CA HIS A 53 15.07 7.31 11.56
C HIS A 53 15.39 8.03 12.87
N LYS A 54 16.31 7.47 13.67
CA LYS A 54 16.80 8.10 14.93
C LYS A 54 17.31 9.53 14.75
N ASP A 55 17.88 9.85 13.59
CA ASP A 55 18.35 11.20 13.28
C ASP A 55 17.16 12.18 13.16
N ILE A 56 16.05 11.74 12.58
CA ILE A 56 14.83 12.53 12.43
C ILE A 56 14.17 12.73 13.79
N THR A 57 13.98 11.65 14.56
CA THR A 57 13.35 11.72 15.89
C THR A 57 14.16 12.59 16.86
N SER A 58 15.48 12.39 16.93
CA SER A 58 16.35 13.19 17.80
C SER A 58 16.41 14.67 17.43
N THR A 59 16.29 15.00 16.13
CA THR A 59 16.24 16.40 15.68
C THR A 59 14.91 17.04 16.06
N ILE A 60 13.80 16.32 15.86
CA ILE A 60 12.46 16.77 16.26
C ILE A 60 12.37 16.95 17.78
N GLU A 61 12.93 16.02 18.57
CA GLU A 61 13.00 16.12 20.03
C GLU A 61 13.68 17.40 20.49
N LYS A 62 14.84 17.74 19.90
CA LYS A 62 15.53 19.00 20.19
C LYS A 62 14.67 20.24 19.85
N PHE A 63 13.83 20.18 18.83
CA PHE A 63 12.91 21.28 18.50
C PHE A 63 11.74 21.38 19.49
N ILE A 64 11.22 20.24 19.96
CA ILE A 64 10.19 20.18 21.00
C ILE A 64 10.74 20.73 22.32
N GLU A 65 11.93 20.31 22.75
CA GLU A 65 12.58 20.82 23.97
C GLU A 65 12.80 22.33 23.94
N LYS A 66 13.08 22.88 22.76
CA LYS A 66 13.27 24.32 22.54
C LYS A 66 11.95 25.09 22.35
N ASN A 67 10.79 24.41 22.41
CA ASN A 67 9.47 24.97 22.12
C ASN A 67 9.43 25.76 20.79
N ARG A 68 10.14 25.25 19.77
CA ARG A 68 10.25 25.88 18.45
C ARG A 68 10.13 24.81 17.37
N LEU A 69 8.93 24.26 17.21
CA LEU A 69 8.65 23.32 16.14
C LEU A 69 8.31 24.09 14.86
N PRO A 70 9.15 24.01 13.81
CA PRO A 70 8.82 24.60 12.50
C PRO A 70 7.75 23.78 11.77
N HIS A 71 7.32 24.25 10.60
CA HIS A 71 6.49 23.44 9.72
C HIS A 71 7.30 22.23 9.21
N LEU A 72 6.69 21.05 9.26
CA LEU A 72 7.35 19.79 8.91
C LEU A 72 6.77 19.24 7.62
N LEU A 73 7.64 18.83 6.69
CA LEU A 73 7.24 18.05 5.52
C LEU A 73 7.91 16.67 5.58
N PHE A 74 7.10 15.63 5.78
CA PHE A 74 7.55 14.25 5.75
C PHE A 74 7.26 13.63 4.38
N TYR A 75 8.29 13.14 3.70
CA TYR A 75 8.16 12.52 2.39
C TYR A 75 8.90 11.18 2.32
N GLY A 76 8.42 10.26 1.49
CA GLY A 76 8.98 8.92 1.34
C GLY A 76 7.94 7.85 1.04
N PRO A 77 8.35 6.58 0.81
CA PRO A 77 7.48 5.47 0.42
C PRO A 77 6.37 5.17 1.44
N PRO A 78 5.24 4.53 1.05
CA PRO A 78 4.18 4.16 1.99
C PRO A 78 4.70 3.22 3.08
N GLY A 79 4.04 3.23 4.24
CA GLY A 79 4.35 2.29 5.33
C GLY A 79 5.65 2.52 6.11
N THR A 80 6.38 3.61 5.84
CA THR A 80 7.66 3.94 6.51
C THR A 80 7.52 4.70 7.84
N GLY A 81 6.30 4.95 8.32
CA GLY A 81 6.08 5.54 9.64
C GLY A 81 5.81 7.05 9.67
N LYS A 82 5.75 7.76 8.54
CA LYS A 82 5.47 9.22 8.48
C LYS A 82 4.31 9.69 9.36
N THR A 83 3.11 9.12 9.14
CA THR A 83 1.91 9.47 9.92
C THR A 83 2.03 9.03 11.37
N SER A 84 2.69 7.89 11.63
CA SER A 84 2.93 7.42 13.00
C SER A 84 3.85 8.36 13.77
N THR A 85 4.91 8.90 13.13
CA THR A 85 5.84 9.84 13.74
C THR A 85 5.14 11.14 14.12
N ILE A 86 4.36 11.77 13.23
CA ILE A 86 3.70 13.04 13.57
C ILE A 86 2.65 12.88 14.68
N LEU A 87 1.96 11.73 14.73
CA LEU A 87 1.03 11.42 15.83
C LEU A 87 1.77 11.21 17.16
N ALA A 88 2.93 10.55 17.14
CA ALA A 88 3.78 10.42 18.33
C ALA A 88 4.30 11.79 18.82
N VAL A 89 4.69 12.68 17.88
CA VAL A 89 5.04 14.07 18.20
C VAL A 89 3.85 14.81 18.82
N ALA A 90 2.67 14.72 18.23
CA ALA A 90 1.48 15.39 18.75
C ALA A 90 1.11 14.93 20.16
N ARG A 91 1.20 13.61 20.43
CA ARG A 91 1.03 13.05 21.79
C ARG A 91 2.08 13.58 22.76
N ARG A 92 3.32 13.73 22.32
CA ARG A 92 4.41 14.27 23.16
C ARG A 92 4.19 15.74 23.53
N ILE A 93 3.66 16.55 22.60
CA ILE A 93 3.43 17.99 22.80
C ILE A 93 2.15 18.25 23.60
N TYR A 94 1.04 17.60 23.23
CA TYR A 94 -0.30 17.91 23.76
C TYR A 94 -0.80 16.91 24.81
N GLY A 95 -0.09 15.83 25.08
CA GLY A 95 -0.47 14.80 26.05
C GLY A 95 -1.59 13.88 25.57
N GLU A 96 -2.37 13.35 26.51
CA GLU A 96 -3.43 12.36 26.21
C GLU A 96 -4.59 12.95 25.40
N GLU A 97 -4.90 14.24 25.57
CA GLU A 97 -5.97 14.92 24.83
C GLU A 97 -5.52 15.51 23.49
N TYR A 98 -4.40 15.04 22.92
CA TYR A 98 -3.84 15.59 21.67
C TYR A 98 -4.86 15.64 20.52
N ARG A 99 -5.81 14.70 20.46
CA ARG A 99 -6.85 14.63 19.41
C ARG A 99 -7.73 15.88 19.35
N LYS A 100 -7.91 16.60 20.47
CA LYS A 100 -8.68 17.86 20.49
C LYS A 100 -7.88 19.06 19.97
N GLN A 101 -6.55 18.93 19.89
CA GLN A 101 -5.61 19.99 19.53
C GLN A 101 -5.05 19.83 18.11
N ILE A 102 -5.38 18.75 17.41
CA ILE A 102 -4.93 18.48 16.05
C ILE A 102 -6.09 18.47 15.06
N LEU A 103 -5.82 18.94 13.86
CA LEU A 103 -6.68 18.78 12.70
C LEU A 103 -5.95 17.87 11.69
N GLU A 104 -6.44 16.65 11.52
CA GLU A 104 -5.96 15.71 10.50
C GLU A 104 -6.87 15.82 9.28
N LEU A 105 -6.28 16.12 8.12
CA LEU A 105 -6.98 16.21 6.84
C LEU A 105 -6.30 15.30 5.82
N ASN A 106 -7.09 14.56 5.05
CA ASN A 106 -6.57 13.72 3.98
C ASN A 106 -6.76 14.42 2.64
N ALA A 107 -5.66 14.73 1.95
CA ALA A 107 -5.71 15.39 0.65
C ALA A 107 -6.48 14.61 -0.43
N SER A 108 -6.64 13.28 -0.32
CA SER A 108 -7.42 12.49 -1.29
C SER A 108 -8.93 12.62 -1.08
N ASP A 109 -9.35 12.78 0.17
CA ASP A 109 -10.74 12.69 0.59
C ASP A 109 -11.33 14.11 0.73
N ASP A 110 -10.53 15.05 1.26
CA ASP A 110 -10.89 16.42 1.57
C ASP A 110 -10.43 17.41 0.47
N ARG A 111 -10.77 17.10 -0.79
CA ARG A 111 -10.28 17.82 -1.99
C ARG A 111 -10.98 19.16 -2.27
N GLY A 112 -12.05 19.48 -1.55
CA GLY A 112 -12.86 20.67 -1.80
C GLY A 112 -12.11 21.95 -1.47
N ILE A 113 -12.22 22.98 -2.32
CA ILE A 113 -11.67 24.31 -2.02
C ILE A 113 -12.28 24.89 -0.73
N ASP A 114 -13.48 24.45 -0.38
CA ASP A 114 -14.19 24.83 0.84
C ASP A 114 -13.53 24.26 2.09
N VAL A 115 -12.92 23.07 2.02
CA VAL A 115 -12.11 22.50 3.12
C VAL A 115 -10.94 23.44 3.46
N VAL A 116 -10.25 23.93 2.43
CA VAL A 116 -9.12 24.84 2.60
C VAL A 116 -9.59 26.20 3.14
N ARG A 117 -10.70 26.73 2.61
CA ARG A 117 -11.19 28.07 2.95
C ARG A 117 -11.89 28.16 4.30
N GLU A 118 -12.53 27.07 4.72
CA GLU A 118 -13.30 27.04 5.98
C GLU A 118 -12.50 26.34 7.07
N GLN A 119 -12.13 25.07 6.89
CA GLN A 119 -11.52 24.26 7.97
C GLN A 119 -10.07 24.66 8.25
N ILE A 120 -9.23 24.74 7.21
CA ILE A 120 -7.81 25.09 7.40
C ILE A 120 -7.68 26.55 7.85
N LYS A 121 -8.43 27.46 7.24
CA LYS A 121 -8.35 28.88 7.58
C LYS A 121 -8.82 29.15 9.02
N GLN A 122 -9.98 28.62 9.43
CA GLN A 122 -10.47 28.80 10.81
C GLN A 122 -9.53 28.18 11.85
N PHE A 123 -8.86 27.07 11.51
CA PHE A 123 -7.89 26.43 12.41
C PHE A 123 -6.53 27.16 12.45
N ALA A 124 -6.08 27.71 11.32
CA ALA A 124 -4.78 28.37 11.19
C ALA A 124 -4.80 29.88 11.45
N GLU A 125 -5.99 30.50 11.59
CA GLU A 125 -6.17 31.94 11.83
C GLU A 125 -5.41 32.46 13.07
N THR A 126 -5.00 31.58 13.97
CA THR A 126 -4.16 31.91 15.14
C THR A 126 -2.65 32.02 14.87
N LEU A 127 -2.15 31.65 13.68
CA LEU A 127 -0.70 31.51 13.41
C LEU A 127 -0.25 32.40 12.23
N HIS A 128 0.04 33.66 12.52
CA HIS A 128 0.75 34.56 11.60
C HIS A 128 2.26 34.59 11.92
N GLN A 129 2.98 33.53 11.59
CA GLN A 129 4.44 33.53 11.59
C GLN A 129 5.00 32.85 10.35
N GLU A 130 5.93 33.51 9.66
CA GLU A 130 6.75 32.91 8.62
C GLU A 130 7.72 31.93 9.28
N CYS A 131 7.35 30.65 9.33
CA CYS A 131 8.18 29.57 9.83
C CYS A 131 8.85 28.84 8.65
N PRO A 132 10.17 28.54 8.72
CA PRO A 132 10.82 27.72 7.70
C PRO A 132 10.19 26.32 7.67
N ILE A 133 10.14 25.71 6.48
CA ILE A 133 9.68 24.32 6.31
C ILE A 133 10.91 23.40 6.38
N LEU A 134 10.90 22.42 7.30
CA LEU A 134 11.92 21.38 7.37
C LEU A 134 11.48 20.11 6.63
N TYR A 135 12.37 19.62 5.77
CA TYR A 135 12.16 18.46 4.93
C TYR A 135 12.81 17.23 5.55
N TYR A 136 12.03 16.17 5.75
CA TYR A 136 12.52 14.90 6.29
C TYR A 136 12.17 13.74 5.37
N LEU A 137 13.21 13.04 4.91
CA LEU A 137 13.10 11.86 4.05
C LEU A 137 12.97 10.59 4.89
N PHE A 138 11.85 9.90 4.74
CA PHE A 138 11.61 8.58 5.30
C PHE A 138 11.96 7.51 4.26
N SER A 139 13.19 7.01 4.31
CA SER A 139 13.63 5.85 3.54
C SER A 139 12.86 4.57 3.91
N PRO A 140 12.80 3.57 3.00
CA PRO A 140 12.31 2.24 3.34
C PRO A 140 12.96 1.68 4.60
N LEU A 141 12.19 0.96 5.40
CA LEU A 141 12.69 0.36 6.64
C LEU A 141 13.68 -0.77 6.32
N PRO A 142 14.82 -0.85 7.03
CA PRO A 142 15.74 -1.96 6.86
C PRO A 142 15.08 -3.28 7.30
N SER A 143 15.38 -4.36 6.58
CA SER A 143 14.73 -5.67 6.79
C SER A 143 14.85 -6.19 8.22
N SER A 144 15.97 -5.92 8.90
CA SER A 144 16.19 -6.32 10.30
C SER A 144 15.19 -5.69 11.27
N GLU A 145 14.76 -4.46 11.02
CA GLU A 145 13.87 -3.71 11.89
C GLU A 145 12.41 -4.12 11.68
N VAL A 146 12.02 -4.32 10.41
CA VAL A 146 10.71 -4.89 10.07
C VAL A 146 10.56 -6.29 10.67
N GLU A 147 11.62 -7.10 10.60
CA GLU A 147 11.65 -8.44 11.18
C GLU A 147 11.43 -8.44 12.69
N LYS A 148 12.11 -7.55 13.44
CA LYS A 148 11.92 -7.40 14.89
C LYS A 148 10.46 -7.09 15.23
N ARG A 149 9.84 -6.17 14.48
CA ARG A 149 8.45 -5.77 14.72
C ARG A 149 7.48 -6.90 14.38
N ILE A 150 7.72 -7.64 13.31
CA ILE A 150 6.92 -8.82 12.95
C ILE A 150 7.04 -9.91 14.04
N ASN A 151 8.24 -10.19 14.55
CA ASN A 151 8.43 -11.18 15.61
C ASN A 151 7.63 -10.82 16.88
N LEU A 152 7.64 -9.54 17.28
CA LEU A 152 6.83 -9.07 18.41
C LEU A 152 5.34 -9.37 18.22
N VAL A 153 4.81 -9.13 17.03
CA VAL A 153 3.39 -9.39 16.71
C VAL A 153 3.11 -10.89 16.69
N ILE A 154 4.01 -11.70 16.12
CA ILE A 154 3.89 -13.16 16.09
C ILE A 154 3.83 -13.73 17.52
N GLU A 155 4.70 -13.25 18.42
CA GLU A 155 4.73 -13.69 19.81
C GLU A 155 3.47 -13.26 20.59
N THR A 156 3.02 -12.03 20.37
CA THR A 156 1.86 -11.45 21.07
C THR A 156 0.54 -12.11 20.64
N GLU A 157 0.35 -12.31 19.33
CA GLU A 157 -0.87 -12.89 18.76
C GLU A 157 -0.80 -14.43 18.62
N LYS A 158 0.35 -15.03 18.97
CA LYS A 158 0.62 -16.48 18.87
C LYS A 158 0.40 -17.04 17.45
N VAL A 159 0.86 -16.31 16.43
CA VAL A 159 0.72 -16.71 15.03
C VAL A 159 1.67 -17.87 14.72
N LYS A 160 1.17 -18.92 14.08
CA LYS A 160 1.99 -20.05 13.63
C LYS A 160 2.57 -19.76 12.25
N VAL A 161 3.78 -19.19 12.21
CA VAL A 161 4.48 -18.83 10.96
C VAL A 161 5.68 -19.75 10.75
N THR A 162 5.87 -20.23 9.52
CA THR A 162 7.07 -20.98 9.12
C THR A 162 8.21 -20.03 8.73
N ASP A 163 9.47 -20.48 8.81
CA ASP A 163 10.62 -19.64 8.44
C ASP A 163 10.59 -19.21 6.97
N ASP A 164 10.10 -20.06 6.08
CA ASP A 164 9.96 -19.74 4.66
C ASP A 164 8.82 -18.76 4.40
N GLY A 165 7.71 -18.90 5.13
CA GLY A 165 6.64 -17.90 5.13
C GLY A 165 7.16 -16.53 5.59
N LYS A 166 7.97 -16.49 6.65
CA LYS A 166 8.58 -15.24 7.13
C LYS A 166 9.47 -14.59 6.05
N LYS A 167 10.30 -15.35 5.34
CA LYS A 167 11.10 -14.82 4.21
C LYS A 167 10.22 -14.29 3.08
N ALA A 168 9.15 -15.00 2.72
CA ALA A 168 8.21 -14.58 1.70
C ALA A 168 7.50 -13.27 2.08
N LEU A 169 7.05 -13.14 3.33
CA LEU A 169 6.46 -11.92 3.87
C LEU A 169 7.43 -10.74 3.77
N MET A 170 8.69 -10.95 4.13
CA MET A 170 9.74 -9.92 4.06
C MET A 170 10.00 -9.48 2.61
N LYS A 171 10.05 -10.43 1.67
CA LYS A 171 10.24 -10.14 0.24
C LYS A 171 9.07 -9.33 -0.34
N LEU A 172 7.84 -9.73 -0.04
CA LEU A 172 6.63 -9.06 -0.54
C LEU A 172 6.39 -7.68 0.08
N SER A 173 6.84 -7.48 1.32
CA SER A 173 6.64 -6.22 2.02
C SER A 173 7.53 -5.10 1.48
N LYS A 174 8.69 -5.40 0.86
CA LYS A 174 9.64 -4.40 0.29
C LYS A 174 9.91 -3.19 1.22
N GLY A 175 9.93 -3.42 2.54
CA GLY A 175 10.14 -2.38 3.56
C GLY A 175 8.90 -1.60 4.01
N ASP A 176 7.70 -1.94 3.51
CA ASP A 176 6.41 -1.39 3.95
C ASP A 176 5.87 -2.20 5.15
N MET A 177 5.91 -1.60 6.35
CA MET A 177 5.41 -2.24 7.57
C MET A 177 3.88 -2.42 7.56
N ARG A 178 3.14 -1.49 6.95
CA ARG A 178 1.68 -1.57 6.88
C ARG A 178 1.27 -2.77 6.04
N ARG A 179 1.90 -2.96 4.89
CA ARG A 179 1.68 -4.11 4.02
C ARG A 179 2.01 -5.40 4.77
N ALA A 180 3.16 -5.47 5.45
CA ALA A 180 3.56 -6.64 6.22
C ALA A 180 2.50 -7.06 7.26
N LEU A 181 2.01 -6.10 8.06
CA LEU A 181 1.00 -6.37 9.09
C LEU A 181 -0.34 -6.78 8.51
N ASN A 182 -0.80 -6.13 7.44
CA ASN A 182 -2.06 -6.48 6.77
C ASN A 182 -2.01 -7.91 6.22
N VAL A 183 -0.90 -8.29 5.58
CA VAL A 183 -0.74 -9.65 5.03
C VAL A 183 -0.70 -10.67 6.15
N LEU A 184 0.06 -10.41 7.22
CA LEU A 184 0.15 -11.33 8.36
C LEU A 184 -1.21 -11.49 9.07
N GLN A 185 -1.96 -10.40 9.25
CA GLN A 185 -3.30 -10.44 9.84
C GLN A 185 -4.27 -11.24 8.96
N ALA A 186 -4.24 -11.02 7.64
CA ALA A 186 -5.08 -11.75 6.70
C ALA A 186 -4.76 -13.25 6.70
N CYS A 187 -3.47 -13.62 6.74
CA CYS A 187 -3.05 -15.02 6.81
C CYS A 187 -3.50 -15.68 8.11
N HIS A 188 -3.34 -15.00 9.25
CA HIS A 188 -3.77 -15.52 10.55
C HIS A 188 -5.29 -15.71 10.64
N ALA A 189 -6.07 -14.85 10.00
CA ALA A 189 -7.52 -14.96 9.97
C ALA A 189 -8.02 -16.07 9.02
N ALA A 190 -7.29 -16.34 7.94
CA ALA A 190 -7.69 -17.29 6.90
C ALA A 190 -7.14 -18.71 7.11
N TYR A 191 -5.97 -18.86 7.74
CA TYR A 191 -5.25 -20.12 7.84
C TYR A 191 -4.69 -20.36 9.24
N ASP A 192 -4.63 -21.63 9.66
CA ASP A 192 -4.07 -22.04 10.94
C ASP A 192 -2.53 -21.98 10.98
N ILE A 193 -1.89 -22.16 9.82
CA ILE A 193 -0.43 -22.14 9.64
C ILE A 193 -0.12 -21.25 8.44
N THR A 194 0.77 -20.29 8.65
CA THR A 194 1.21 -19.37 7.60
C THR A 194 2.50 -19.88 6.97
N SER A 195 2.39 -20.54 5.81
CA SER A 195 3.53 -20.89 4.97
C SER A 195 3.70 -19.95 3.78
N GLU A 196 4.71 -20.19 2.94
CA GLU A 196 4.97 -19.39 1.75
C GLU A 196 3.75 -19.34 0.82
N THR A 197 3.06 -20.47 0.62
CA THR A 197 1.90 -20.56 -0.27
C THR A 197 0.74 -19.70 0.19
N GLU A 198 0.42 -19.71 1.49
CA GLU A 198 -0.69 -18.94 2.03
C GLU A 198 -0.44 -17.44 1.91
N ILE A 199 0.81 -17.01 2.07
CA ILE A 199 1.19 -15.59 1.94
C ILE A 199 1.01 -15.12 0.49
N TYR A 200 1.54 -15.87 -0.48
CA TYR A 200 1.39 -15.52 -1.91
C TYR A 200 -0.08 -15.53 -2.35
N ASN A 201 -0.87 -16.48 -1.85
CA ASN A 201 -2.31 -16.55 -2.10
C ASN A 201 -3.05 -15.36 -1.48
N CYS A 202 -2.71 -14.96 -0.25
CA CYS A 202 -3.32 -13.79 0.40
C CYS A 202 -2.98 -12.48 -0.30
N THR A 203 -1.79 -12.34 -0.87
CA THR A 203 -1.42 -11.12 -1.61
C THR A 203 -1.88 -11.14 -3.07
N GLY A 204 -2.41 -12.26 -3.57
CA GLY A 204 -2.72 -12.45 -4.99
C GLY A 204 -1.48 -12.39 -5.89
N SER A 205 -0.28 -12.54 -5.32
CA SER A 205 0.97 -12.45 -6.07
C SER A 205 1.37 -13.83 -6.59
N PRO A 206 1.94 -13.93 -7.81
CA PRO A 206 2.34 -15.20 -8.38
C PRO A 206 3.47 -15.85 -7.58
N HIS A 207 3.40 -17.17 -7.42
CA HIS A 207 4.45 -17.92 -6.74
C HIS A 207 5.74 -17.92 -7.57
N PRO A 208 6.95 -17.85 -6.97
CA PRO A 208 8.20 -17.85 -7.71
C PRO A 208 8.37 -19.05 -8.67
N SER A 209 7.90 -20.24 -8.27
CA SER A 209 7.93 -21.44 -9.14
C SER A 209 7.04 -21.31 -10.38
N ASP A 210 5.91 -20.60 -10.25
CA ASP A 210 4.97 -20.40 -11.36
C ASP A 210 5.58 -19.43 -12.37
N ILE A 211 6.23 -18.36 -11.89
CA ILE A 211 6.98 -17.42 -12.72
C ILE A 211 8.11 -18.12 -13.47
N GLU A 212 8.88 -18.95 -12.77
CA GLU A 212 9.97 -19.73 -13.38
C GLU A 212 9.43 -20.63 -14.51
N THR A 213 8.32 -21.32 -14.25
CA THR A 213 7.65 -22.18 -15.25
C THR A 213 7.17 -21.38 -16.45
N ILE A 214 6.55 -20.22 -16.21
CA ILE A 214 6.07 -19.31 -17.26
C ILE A 214 7.23 -18.80 -18.11
N VAL A 215 8.31 -18.30 -17.50
CA VAL A 215 9.46 -17.76 -18.25
C VAL A 215 10.18 -18.86 -19.02
N LYS A 216 10.35 -20.05 -18.43
CA LYS A 216 10.91 -21.20 -19.15
C LYS A 216 10.09 -21.53 -20.39
N SER A 217 8.76 -21.63 -20.25
CA SER A 217 7.87 -21.87 -21.40
C SER A 217 7.92 -20.75 -22.45
N MET A 218 7.99 -19.48 -22.01
CA MET A 218 8.17 -18.33 -22.90
C MET A 218 9.50 -18.40 -23.69
N LEU A 219 10.54 -19.01 -23.15
CA LEU A 219 11.84 -19.15 -23.81
C LEU A 219 11.91 -20.42 -24.69
N SER A 220 11.49 -21.59 -24.21
CA SER A 220 11.70 -22.87 -24.89
C SER A 220 10.57 -23.29 -25.84
N ASP A 221 9.31 -23.10 -25.45
CA ASP A 221 8.20 -23.83 -26.06
C ASP A 221 7.70 -23.17 -27.36
N GLU A 222 6.79 -23.82 -28.08
CA GLU A 222 6.11 -23.15 -29.20
C GLU A 222 5.18 -22.03 -28.69
N PHE A 223 4.99 -20.96 -29.48
CA PHE A 223 4.14 -19.82 -29.12
C PHE A 223 2.74 -20.25 -28.66
N THR A 224 2.08 -21.15 -29.38
CA THR A 224 0.72 -21.59 -29.06
C THR A 224 0.66 -22.32 -27.71
N THR A 225 1.62 -23.21 -27.45
CA THR A 225 1.71 -23.99 -26.21
C THR A 225 1.97 -23.08 -25.00
N ALA A 226 2.92 -22.16 -25.12
CA ALA A 226 3.23 -21.20 -24.07
C ALA A 226 2.04 -20.28 -23.77
N HIS A 227 1.34 -19.79 -24.81
CA HIS A 227 0.16 -18.95 -24.65
C HIS A 227 -0.97 -19.69 -23.91
N GLN A 228 -1.22 -20.97 -24.25
CA GLN A 228 -2.22 -21.78 -23.56
C GLN A 228 -1.85 -22.01 -22.10
N LEU A 229 -0.59 -22.38 -21.82
CA LEU A 229 -0.10 -22.58 -20.45
C LEU A 229 -0.30 -21.34 -19.58
N ILE A 230 0.12 -20.17 -20.07
CA ILE A 230 -0.02 -18.90 -19.34
C ILE A 230 -1.50 -18.56 -19.13
N SER A 231 -2.34 -18.75 -20.15
CA SER A 231 -3.78 -18.49 -20.05
C SER A 231 -4.47 -19.39 -19.03
N THR A 232 -4.11 -20.67 -18.98
CA THR A 232 -4.61 -21.62 -17.98
C THR A 232 -4.16 -21.23 -16.58
N MET A 233 -2.86 -20.97 -16.38
CA MET A 233 -2.31 -20.54 -15.08
C MET A 233 -2.95 -19.24 -14.57
N LYS A 234 -3.19 -18.26 -15.45
CA LYS A 234 -3.89 -17.02 -15.09
C LYS A 234 -5.32 -17.27 -14.65
N THR A 235 -6.04 -18.16 -15.34
CA THR A 235 -7.46 -18.43 -15.07
C THR A 235 -7.64 -19.25 -13.79
N GLU A 236 -6.81 -20.27 -13.58
CA GLU A 236 -6.90 -21.15 -12.42
C GLU A 236 -6.48 -20.45 -11.13
N ARG A 237 -5.45 -19.59 -11.19
CA ARG A 237 -4.91 -18.91 -10.00
C ARG A 237 -5.36 -17.46 -9.84
N GLY A 238 -6.16 -16.94 -10.77
CA GLY A 238 -6.68 -15.57 -10.72
C GLY A 238 -5.60 -14.50 -10.82
N LEU A 239 -4.51 -14.76 -11.54
CA LEU A 239 -3.34 -13.87 -11.62
C LEU A 239 -3.54 -12.75 -12.65
N ALA A 240 -3.26 -11.51 -12.26
CA ALA A 240 -3.22 -10.39 -13.18
C ALA A 240 -1.94 -10.42 -14.03
N LEU A 241 -2.03 -9.95 -15.29
CA LEU A 241 -0.84 -9.86 -16.14
C LEU A 241 0.21 -8.89 -15.57
N GLN A 242 -0.23 -7.86 -14.87
CA GLN A 242 0.65 -6.88 -14.24
C GLN A 242 1.55 -7.52 -13.18
N ASP A 243 1.00 -8.39 -12.32
CA ASP A 243 1.79 -9.08 -11.30
C ASP A 243 2.75 -10.10 -11.92
N LEU A 244 2.33 -10.77 -13.00
CA LEU A 244 3.20 -11.64 -13.79
C LEU A 244 4.36 -10.87 -14.40
N LEU A 245 4.14 -9.67 -14.94
CA LEU A 245 5.20 -8.84 -15.51
C LEU A 245 6.28 -8.46 -14.48
N VAL A 246 5.86 -8.09 -13.27
CA VAL A 246 6.79 -7.77 -12.18
C VAL A 246 7.61 -9.01 -11.82
N GLY A 247 6.97 -10.17 -11.68
CA GLY A 247 7.68 -11.42 -11.39
C GLY A 247 8.64 -11.83 -12.51
N VAL A 248 8.22 -11.69 -13.76
CA VAL A 248 9.03 -11.97 -14.95
C VAL A 248 10.25 -11.06 -15.00
N TYR A 249 10.09 -9.76 -14.72
CA TYR A 249 11.20 -8.81 -14.62
C TYR A 249 12.21 -9.23 -13.53
N GLU A 250 11.75 -9.53 -12.31
CA GLU A 250 12.61 -9.98 -11.21
C GLU A 250 13.36 -11.27 -11.58
N TYR A 251 12.71 -12.19 -12.30
CA TYR A 251 13.32 -13.45 -12.72
C TYR A 251 14.34 -13.26 -13.87
N ILE A 252 14.08 -12.36 -14.83
CA ILE A 252 15.04 -12.03 -15.90
C ILE A 252 16.34 -11.44 -15.33
N GLU A 253 16.26 -10.67 -14.24
CA GLU A 253 17.48 -10.14 -13.60
C GLU A 253 18.39 -11.25 -13.08
N THR A 254 17.83 -12.40 -12.72
CA THR A 254 18.60 -13.56 -12.23
C THR A 254 19.18 -14.44 -13.34
N ILE A 255 18.67 -14.34 -14.57
CA ILE A 255 19.13 -15.15 -15.70
C ILE A 255 20.19 -14.39 -16.50
N GLU A 256 21.21 -15.12 -16.94
CA GLU A 256 22.18 -14.61 -17.92
C GLU A 256 21.60 -14.64 -19.33
N ILE A 257 21.27 -13.45 -19.85
CA ILE A 257 20.82 -13.22 -21.23
C ILE A 257 21.85 -12.32 -21.94
N LYS A 258 22.12 -12.59 -23.23
CA LYS A 258 23.01 -11.74 -24.04
C LYS A 258 22.56 -10.26 -23.98
N PRO A 259 23.48 -9.28 -23.92
CA PRO A 259 23.13 -7.87 -23.73
C PRO A 259 22.10 -7.32 -24.73
N HIS A 260 22.22 -7.66 -26.01
CA HIS A 260 21.29 -7.20 -27.06
C HIS A 260 19.86 -7.72 -26.85
N ALA A 261 19.70 -8.99 -26.49
CA ALA A 261 18.41 -9.59 -26.20
C ALA A 261 17.83 -9.06 -24.88
N ARG A 262 18.68 -8.81 -23.87
CA ARG A 262 18.26 -8.21 -22.60
C ARG A 262 17.71 -6.80 -22.77
N ILE A 263 18.38 -5.94 -23.55
CA ILE A 263 17.92 -4.58 -23.85
C ILE A 263 16.55 -4.62 -24.54
N TYR A 264 16.41 -5.49 -25.55
CA TYR A 264 15.16 -5.68 -26.28
C TYR A 264 14.01 -6.14 -25.36
N LEU A 265 14.26 -7.11 -24.47
CA LEU A 265 13.26 -7.60 -23.52
C LEU A 265 12.82 -6.52 -22.53
N LEU A 266 13.77 -5.77 -21.96
CA LEU A 266 13.47 -4.72 -20.99
C LEU A 266 12.62 -3.59 -21.61
N ASP A 267 12.92 -3.18 -22.84
CA ASP A 267 12.13 -2.17 -23.56
C ASP A 267 10.69 -2.65 -23.83
N HIS A 268 10.53 -3.91 -24.25
CA HIS A 268 9.22 -4.50 -24.47
C HIS A 268 8.43 -4.78 -23.18
N LEU A 269 9.11 -5.13 -22.09
CA LEU A 269 8.48 -5.26 -20.77
C LEU A 269 7.94 -3.91 -20.30
N ALA A 270 8.76 -2.85 -20.36
CA ALA A 270 8.37 -1.50 -19.98
C ALA A 270 7.19 -0.98 -20.84
N THR A 271 7.23 -1.23 -22.15
CA THR A 271 6.14 -0.86 -23.06
C THR A 271 4.84 -1.60 -22.73
N THR A 272 4.94 -2.90 -22.42
CA THR A 272 3.78 -3.72 -22.04
C THR A 272 3.19 -3.25 -20.71
N GLU A 273 4.03 -2.99 -19.70
CA GLU A 273 3.61 -2.47 -18.40
C GLU A 273 2.91 -1.10 -18.54
N TYR A 274 3.49 -0.19 -19.33
CA TYR A 274 2.88 1.10 -19.60
C TYR A 274 1.50 0.94 -20.27
N ARG A 275 1.39 0.09 -21.30
CA ARG A 275 0.11 -0.14 -21.99
C ARG A 275 -0.97 -0.71 -21.06
N LEU A 276 -0.59 -1.60 -20.14
CA LEU A 276 -1.51 -2.11 -19.13
C LEU A 276 -1.96 -1.00 -18.16
N SER A 277 -1.05 -0.13 -17.73
CA SER A 277 -1.39 1.01 -16.87
C SER A 277 -2.39 1.98 -17.53
N THR A 278 -2.39 2.07 -18.86
CA THR A 278 -3.33 2.89 -19.64
C THR A 278 -4.68 2.20 -19.93
N GLY A 279 -4.92 1.00 -19.40
CA GLY A 279 -6.14 0.22 -19.63
C GLY A 279 -6.14 -0.61 -20.92
N GLY A 280 -4.97 -0.97 -21.43
CA GLY A 280 -4.83 -1.85 -22.59
C GLY A 280 -5.38 -3.27 -22.35
N SER A 281 -5.82 -3.94 -23.41
CA SER A 281 -6.35 -5.31 -23.31
C SER A 281 -5.28 -6.30 -22.86
N GLU A 282 -5.49 -6.95 -21.72
CA GLU A 282 -4.56 -7.95 -21.18
C GLU A 282 -4.27 -9.10 -22.16
N LYS A 283 -5.28 -9.56 -22.92
CA LYS A 283 -5.10 -10.67 -23.88
C LYS A 283 -4.09 -10.31 -24.96
N ILE A 284 -4.21 -9.10 -25.52
CA ILE A 284 -3.29 -8.62 -26.57
C ILE A 284 -1.91 -8.37 -25.99
N GLN A 285 -1.82 -7.76 -24.81
CA GLN A 285 -0.55 -7.49 -24.15
C GLN A 285 0.20 -8.78 -23.77
N MET A 286 -0.52 -9.83 -23.35
CA MET A 286 0.07 -11.14 -23.06
C MET A 286 0.69 -11.77 -24.32
N SER A 287 -0.02 -11.74 -25.45
CA SER A 287 0.51 -12.23 -26.72
C SER A 287 1.69 -11.40 -27.22
N ALA A 288 1.64 -10.07 -27.04
CA ALA A 288 2.75 -9.18 -27.38
C ALA A 288 3.99 -9.46 -26.53
N LEU A 289 3.81 -9.69 -25.23
CA LEU A 289 4.87 -10.09 -24.31
C LEU A 289 5.51 -11.41 -24.76
N LEU A 290 4.71 -12.44 -25.01
CA LEU A 290 5.20 -13.73 -25.47
C LEU A 290 5.97 -13.62 -26.80
N GLY A 291 5.47 -12.80 -27.74
CA GLY A 291 6.16 -12.51 -29.00
C GLY A 291 7.52 -11.85 -28.79
N ALA A 292 7.62 -10.91 -27.85
CA ALA A 292 8.90 -10.27 -27.50
C ALA A 292 9.92 -11.30 -26.97
N PHE A 293 9.48 -12.27 -26.16
CA PHE A 293 10.34 -13.35 -25.69
C PHE A 293 10.85 -14.24 -26.82
N LYS A 294 9.99 -14.62 -27.78
CA LYS A 294 10.42 -15.43 -28.93
C LYS A 294 11.40 -14.68 -29.83
N ASN A 295 11.14 -13.41 -30.10
CA ASN A 295 12.07 -12.56 -30.86
C ASN A 295 13.41 -12.41 -30.13
N ALA A 296 13.42 -12.30 -28.80
CA ALA A 296 14.65 -12.20 -28.02
C ALA A 296 15.51 -13.48 -28.10
N VAL A 297 14.88 -14.65 -28.13
CA VAL A 297 15.57 -15.94 -28.33
C VAL A 297 16.20 -16.02 -29.74
N GLU A 298 15.48 -15.56 -30.76
CA GLU A 298 16.03 -15.47 -32.13
C GLU A 298 17.22 -14.49 -32.22
N LEU A 299 17.11 -13.33 -31.56
CA LEU A 299 18.20 -12.35 -31.47
C LEU A 299 19.42 -12.88 -30.72
N THR A 300 19.22 -13.81 -29.79
CA THR A 300 20.30 -14.49 -29.06
C THR A 300 20.98 -15.55 -29.93
N SER A 301 20.27 -16.10 -30.90
CA SER A 301 20.78 -17.13 -31.82
C SER A 301 21.55 -16.56 -33.01
N ARG A 302 21.40 -15.26 -33.28
CA ARG A 302 22.19 -14.49 -34.26
C ARG A 302 23.48 -13.96 -33.62
#